data_AF-A0A3R5Z6E7-F1
#
_entry.id   AF-A0A3R5Z6E7-F1
#
_cell.length_a   1.000
_cell.length_b   1.000
_cell.length_c   1.000
_cell.angle_alpha   90.00
_cell.angle_beta   90.00
_cell.angle_gamma   90.00
#
_symmetry.space_group_name_H-M   'P 1'
#
loop_
_entity.id
_entity.type
_entity.pdbx_description
1 polymer ?
#
loop_
_entity_poly.entity_id
_entity_poly.type
_entity_poly.pdbx_seq_one_letter_code
_entity_poly.pdbx_strand_id
1 'polypeptide(L)'
;MVYNDLRSKLNEYNWDDGFEIPKEILAAPGCDLALALEIFYLSDGYAFLGNLTKTTDVKEWGRFITVLYDDILNNKFPKTSTAFEIPLSKVQNTNFRKKVFQKFFLTDL
;
A
#
# COMPACT_ATOMS: atom_id res chain seq x y z
N MET A 1 20.92 5.83 2.48
CA MET A 1 20.90 6.10 1.03
C MET A 1 19.95 5.20 0.24
N VAL A 2 19.50 4.04 0.76
CA VAL A 2 18.64 3.09 0.01
C VAL A 2 17.19 3.57 -0.19
N TYR A 3 16.63 4.32 0.76
CA TYR A 3 15.21 4.74 0.74
C TYR A 3 14.84 5.62 -0.47
N ASN A 4 15.64 6.65 -0.76
CA ASN A 4 15.37 7.56 -1.88
C ASN A 4 15.47 6.86 -3.24
N ASP A 5 16.34 5.85 -3.37
CA ASP A 5 16.52 5.09 -4.61
C ASP A 5 15.29 4.22 -4.92
N LEU A 6 14.75 3.55 -3.90
CA LEU A 6 13.50 2.79 -4.02
C LEU A 6 12.32 3.69 -4.38
N ARG A 7 12.25 4.88 -3.76
CA ARG A 7 11.17 5.84 -4.03
C ARG A 7 11.27 6.45 -5.43
N SER A 8 12.47 6.76 -5.91
CA SER A 8 12.69 7.21 -7.29
C SER A 8 12.28 6.12 -8.29
N LYS A 9 12.70 4.87 -8.08
CA LYS A 9 12.26 3.73 -8.90
C LYS A 9 10.74 3.60 -8.94
N LEU A 10 10.08 3.75 -7.79
CA LEU A 10 8.62 3.66 -7.72
C LEU A 10 7.91 4.76 -8.52
N ASN A 11 8.45 5.98 -8.50
CA ASN A 11 7.89 7.13 -9.22
C ASN A 11 8.17 7.09 -10.72
N GLU A 12 9.31 6.54 -11.13
CA GLU A 12 9.66 6.37 -12.54
C GLU A 12 9.00 5.14 -13.16
N TYR A 13 8.62 4.15 -12.33
CA TYR A 13 8.01 2.92 -12.79
C TYR A 13 6.61 3.13 -13.38
N ASN A 14 6.38 2.52 -14.53
CA ASN A 14 5.07 2.47 -15.16
C ASN A 14 4.23 1.36 -14.52
N TRP A 15 3.19 1.73 -13.80
CA TRP A 15 2.26 0.78 -13.16
C TRP A 15 1.47 -0.07 -14.15
N ASP A 16 1.46 0.28 -15.44
CA ASP A 16 0.85 -0.52 -16.51
C ASP A 16 1.67 -1.77 -16.88
N ASP A 17 2.98 -1.81 -16.53
CA ASP A 17 3.84 -2.99 -16.75
C ASP A 17 3.59 -4.11 -15.73
N GLY A 18 2.74 -3.87 -14.72
CA GLY A 18 2.31 -4.85 -13.74
C GLY A 18 2.86 -4.62 -12.32
N PHE A 19 3.05 -5.69 -11.56
CA PHE A 19 3.38 -5.62 -10.13
C PHE A 19 4.75 -6.20 -9.76
N GLU A 20 5.63 -6.47 -10.72
CA GLU A 20 6.96 -7.04 -10.42
C GLU A 20 7.86 -6.06 -9.67
N ILE A 21 7.97 -4.82 -10.15
CA ILE A 21 8.77 -3.78 -9.50
C ILE A 21 8.26 -3.44 -8.09
N PRO A 22 6.94 -3.21 -7.87
CA PRO A 22 6.42 -3.04 -6.52
C PRO A 22 6.74 -4.21 -5.59
N LYS A 23 6.67 -5.47 -6.06
CA LYS A 23 7.03 -6.66 -5.26
C LYS A 23 8.51 -6.65 -4.89
N GLU A 24 9.38 -6.30 -5.83
CA GLU A 24 10.83 -6.22 -5.58
C GLU A 24 11.14 -5.12 -4.55
N ILE A 25 10.48 -3.97 -4.67
CA ILE A 25 10.62 -2.86 -3.72
C ILE A 25 10.14 -3.30 -2.33
N LEU A 26 8.99 -3.96 -2.22
CA LEU A 26 8.46 -4.48 -0.95
C LEU A 26 9.35 -5.57 -0.33
N ALA A 27 10.00 -6.39 -1.17
CA ALA A 27 10.96 -7.39 -0.72
C ALA A 27 12.32 -6.79 -0.34
N ALA A 28 12.58 -5.52 -0.68
CA ALA A 28 13.83 -4.87 -0.38
C ALA A 28 13.93 -4.56 1.13
N PRO A 29 15.09 -4.80 1.76
CA PRO A 29 15.30 -4.54 3.20
C PRO A 29 15.26 -3.05 3.57
N GLY A 30 15.26 -2.15 2.57
CA GLY A 30 15.10 -0.71 2.74
C GLY A 30 13.66 -0.22 2.63
N CYS A 31 12.68 -1.10 2.40
CA CYS A 31 11.27 -0.74 2.37
C CYS A 31 10.78 -0.48 3.78
N ASP A 32 10.26 0.72 4.01
CA ASP A 32 9.58 1.05 5.26
C ASP A 32 8.06 0.93 5.10
N LEU A 33 7.35 1.11 6.22
CA LEU A 33 5.90 1.04 6.21
C LEU A 33 5.26 2.11 5.31
N ALA A 34 5.86 3.30 5.24
CA ALA A 34 5.38 4.40 4.41
C ALA A 34 5.39 4.02 2.92
N LEU A 35 6.50 3.48 2.43
CA LEU A 35 6.64 3.05 1.03
C LEU A 35 5.71 1.87 0.71
N ALA A 36 5.55 0.94 1.66
CA ALA A 36 4.62 -0.18 1.51
C ALA A 36 3.15 0.29 1.41
N LEU A 37 2.78 1.31 2.20
CA LEU A 37 1.47 1.96 2.11
C LEU A 37 1.32 2.72 0.78
N GLU A 38 2.35 3.45 0.33
CA GLU A 38 2.36 4.15 -0.96
C GLU A 38 2.05 3.18 -2.11
N ILE A 39 2.77 2.04 -2.16
CA ILE A 39 2.54 0.97 -3.13
C ILE A 39 1.13 0.40 -3.01
N PHE A 40 0.65 0.19 -1.79
CA PHE A 40 -0.69 -0.34 -1.54
C PHE A 40 -1.76 0.60 -2.12
N TYR A 41 -1.65 1.91 -1.92
CA TYR A 41 -2.61 2.88 -2.47
C TYR A 41 -2.49 3.04 -3.99
N LEU A 42 -1.26 3.05 -4.54
CA LEU A 42 -1.03 3.13 -5.98
C LEU A 42 -1.55 1.91 -6.73
N SER A 43 -1.52 0.74 -6.09
CA SER A 43 -2.10 -0.51 -6.62
C SER A 43 -3.60 -0.65 -6.32
N ASP A 44 -4.36 0.44 -6.20
CA ASP A 44 -5.80 0.38 -5.93
C ASP A 44 -6.20 -0.32 -4.60
N GLY A 45 -5.33 -0.31 -3.59
CA GLY A 45 -5.61 -0.89 -2.28
C GLY A 45 -6.83 -0.29 -1.57
N TYR A 46 -7.21 0.94 -1.92
CA TYR A 46 -8.48 1.52 -1.48
C TYR A 46 -9.68 0.69 -1.96
N ALA A 47 -9.66 0.20 -3.20
CA ALA A 47 -10.69 -0.68 -3.73
C ALA A 47 -10.71 -2.01 -2.97
N PHE A 48 -9.54 -2.57 -2.64
CA PHE A 48 -9.45 -3.79 -1.82
C PHE A 48 -10.10 -3.59 -0.45
N LEU A 49 -9.75 -2.51 0.26
CA LEU A 49 -10.32 -2.18 1.57
C LEU A 49 -11.84 -1.88 1.50
N GLY A 50 -12.29 -1.25 0.41
CA GLY A 50 -13.69 -0.93 0.16
C GLY A 50 -14.55 -2.15 -0.19
N ASN A 51 -13.97 -3.09 -0.94
CA ASN A 51 -14.62 -4.20 -1.64
C ASN A 51 -14.11 -5.57 -1.17
N LEU A 52 -13.69 -5.72 0.09
CA LEU A 52 -13.31 -7.00 0.74
C LEU A 52 -14.30 -8.16 0.48
N THR A 53 -15.51 -7.88 0.00
CA THR A 53 -16.58 -8.83 -0.30
C THR A 53 -16.78 -9.12 -1.80
N LYS A 54 -16.16 -8.37 -2.72
CA LYS A 54 -16.28 -8.58 -4.17
C LYS A 54 -14.91 -8.85 -4.76
N THR A 55 -14.61 -10.13 -4.87
CA THR A 55 -13.48 -10.71 -5.59
C THR A 55 -13.40 -10.12 -7.00
N THR A 56 -12.56 -9.11 -7.18
CA THR A 56 -12.24 -8.57 -8.50
C THR A 56 -11.62 -9.67 -9.35
N ASP A 57 -12.03 -9.75 -10.62
CA ASP A 57 -11.69 -10.79 -11.61
C ASP A 57 -10.16 -11.00 -11.82
N VAL A 58 -9.33 -10.07 -11.35
CA VAL A 58 -7.89 -10.09 -11.51
C VAL A 58 -7.23 -10.90 -10.38
N LYS A 59 -7.09 -12.21 -10.60
CA LYS A 59 -6.47 -13.15 -9.65
C LYS A 59 -5.08 -12.71 -9.17
N GLU A 60 -4.30 -12.03 -10.00
CA GLU A 60 -2.95 -11.57 -9.65
C GLU A 60 -2.94 -10.34 -8.75
N TRP A 61 -3.76 -9.32 -9.07
CA TRP A 61 -3.93 -8.13 -8.23
C TRP A 61 -4.45 -8.51 -6.84
N GLY A 62 -5.49 -9.35 -6.79
CA GLY A 62 -6.07 -9.80 -5.52
C GLY A 62 -5.07 -10.53 -4.63
N ARG A 63 -4.23 -11.39 -5.22
CA ARG A 63 -3.14 -12.07 -4.51
C ARG A 63 -2.07 -11.08 -4.04
N PHE A 64 -1.62 -10.19 -4.91
CA PHE A 64 -0.61 -9.19 -4.58
C PHE A 64 -1.05 -8.31 -3.40
N ILE A 65 -2.25 -7.74 -3.48
CA ILE A 65 -2.74 -6.80 -2.48
C ILE A 65 -3.07 -7.49 -1.15
N THR A 66 -3.52 -8.76 -1.20
CA THR A 66 -3.76 -9.56 0.01
C THR A 66 -2.44 -9.86 0.73
N VAL A 67 -1.39 -10.27 0.00
CA VAL A 67 -0.07 -10.51 0.59
C VAL A 67 0.50 -9.23 1.18
N LEU A 68 0.41 -8.11 0.46
CA LEU A 68 0.86 -6.81 0.94
C LEU A 68 0.11 -6.37 2.20
N TYR A 69 -1.21 -6.53 2.21
CA TYR A 69 -2.04 -6.24 3.37
C TYR A 69 -1.64 -7.08 4.59
N ASP A 70 -1.41 -8.38 4.41
CA ASP A 70 -0.99 -9.29 5.47
C ASP A 70 0.42 -8.93 5.97
N ASP A 71 1.37 -8.63 5.08
CA ASP A 71 2.72 -8.19 5.44
C ASP A 71 2.70 -6.89 6.27
N ILE A 72 1.83 -5.94 5.92
CA ILE A 72 1.62 -4.70 6.68
C ILE A 72 1.03 -5.01 8.07
N LEU A 73 0.02 -5.87 8.16
CA LEU A 73 -0.59 -6.26 9.43
C LEU A 73 0.38 -7.02 10.35
N ASN A 74 1.23 -7.86 9.78
CA ASN A 74 2.27 -8.59 10.51
C ASN A 74 3.45 -7.70 10.93
N ASN A 75 3.40 -6.39 10.68
CA ASN A 75 4.48 -5.44 10.96
C ASN A 75 5.83 -5.88 10.35
N LYS A 76 5.79 -6.48 9.15
CA LYS A 76 7.00 -6.89 8.42
C LYS A 76 7.87 -5.70 8.03
N PHE A 77 7.24 -4.54 7.85
CA PHE A 77 7.91 -3.29 7.52
C PHE A 77 8.23 -2.48 8.79
N PRO A 78 9.47 -1.99 8.94
CA PRO A 78 9.82 -1.14 10.05
C PRO A 78 9.02 0.16 10.00
N LYS A 79 8.42 0.53 11.14
CA LYS A 79 7.84 1.86 11.34
C LYS A 79 8.97 2.87 11.51
N THR A 80 9.29 3.56 10.43
CA THR A 80 10.20 4.71 10.41
C THR A 80 9.40 5.98 10.75
N SER A 81 10.09 7.05 11.15
CA SER A 81 9.47 8.39 11.27
C SER A 81 9.20 9.06 9.91
N THR A 82 9.04 8.25 8.85
CA THR A 82 8.73 8.75 7.52
C THR A 82 7.25 9.14 7.52
N ALA A 83 6.99 10.44 7.38
CA ALA A 83 5.64 10.93 7.26
C ALA A 83 5.02 10.42 5.95
N PHE A 84 3.97 9.62 6.06
CA PHE A 84 3.18 9.19 4.90
C PHE A 84 1.83 9.87 4.97
N GLU A 85 1.63 10.85 4.09
CA GLU A 85 0.33 11.46 3.91
C GLU A 85 -0.48 10.58 2.96
N ILE A 86 -1.54 9.98 3.50
CA ILE A 86 -2.39 9.10 2.73
C ILE A 86 -3.03 9.92 1.60
N PRO A 87 -2.93 9.50 0.32
CA PRO A 87 -3.51 10.22 -0.81
C PRO A 87 -5.05 10.05 -0.89
N LEU A 88 -5.74 10.05 0.26
CA LEU A 88 -7.19 9.94 0.34
C LEU A 88 -7.82 11.33 0.50
N SER A 89 -8.83 11.59 -0.33
CA SER A 89 -9.67 12.78 -0.23
C SER A 89 -10.46 12.80 1.09
N LYS A 90 -10.80 14.01 1.56
CA LYS A 90 -11.68 14.23 2.74
C LYS A 90 -12.96 13.37 2.71
N VAL A 91 -13.52 13.14 1.51
CA VAL A 91 -14.72 12.32 1.32
C VAL A 91 -14.44 10.82 1.55
N GLN A 92 -13.31 10.31 1.04
CA GLN A 92 -12.89 8.92 1.24
C GLN A 92 -12.60 8.65 2.72
N ASN A 93 -11.92 9.59 3.40
CA ASN A 93 -11.62 9.51 4.84
C ASN A 93 -12.90 9.43 5.69
N THR A 94 -13.94 10.20 5.34
CA THR A 94 -15.21 10.22 6.06
C THR A 94 -16.00 8.92 5.90
N ASN A 95 -15.99 8.32 4.70
CA ASN A 95 -16.64 7.03 4.44
C ASN A 95 -15.90 5.86 5.11
N PHE A 96 -14.57 5.94 5.21
CA PHE A 96 -13.74 4.89 5.81
C PHE A 96 -13.79 4.85 7.33
N ARG A 97 -13.91 6.00 8.01
CA ARG A 97 -14.05 6.06 9.48
C ARG A 97 -15.24 5.24 10.02
N LYS A 98 -16.23 4.94 9.19
CA LYS A 98 -17.37 4.08 9.55
C LYS A 98 -17.01 2.58 9.58
N LYS A 99 -15.93 2.16 8.92
CA LYS A 99 -15.43 0.78 8.91
C LYS A 99 -14.30 0.65 9.94
N VAL A 100 -14.66 0.17 11.14
CA VAL A 100 -13.79 0.05 12.32
C VAL A 100 -12.50 -0.75 12.09
N PHE A 101 -12.46 -1.62 11.07
CA PHE A 101 -11.40 -2.60 10.84
C PHE A 101 -10.11 -2.06 10.20
N GLN A 102 -10.04 -0.77 9.83
CA GLN A 102 -8.99 -0.26 8.94
C GLN A 102 -8.21 0.93 9.53
N LYS A 103 -8.27 1.11 10.86
CA LYS A 103 -7.63 2.24 11.55
C LYS A 103 -6.12 2.36 11.30
N PHE A 104 -5.43 1.24 11.09
CA PHE A 104 -4.00 1.18 10.81
C PHE A 104 -3.63 1.81 9.46
N PHE A 105 -4.54 1.74 8.49
CA PHE A 105 -4.41 2.35 7.16
C PHE A 105 -5.03 3.76 7.11
N LEU A 106 -5.50 4.29 8.24
CA LEU A 106 -6.15 5.62 8.33
C LEU A 106 -5.42 6.55 9.30
N THR A 107 -4.28 6.12 9.84
CA THR A 107 -3.47 6.92 10.73
C THR A 107 -2.26 7.36 9.93
N ASP A 108 -2.15 8.67 9.70
CA ASP A 108 -0.95 9.27 9.12
C ASP A 108 0.26 8.87 9.98
N LEU A 109 1.34 8.45 9.34
CA LEU A 109 2.58 8.03 10.01
C LEU A 109 3.47 9.24 10.31
#